data_AF-A0A671QBQ4-F1
#
_entry.id   AF-A0A671QBQ4-F1
#
_cell.length_a   1.000
_cell.length_b   1.000
_cell.length_c   1.000
_cell.angle_alpha   90.00
_cell.angle_beta   90.00
_cell.angle_gamma   90.00
#
_symmetry.space_group_name_H-M   'P 1'
#
loop_
_entity.id
_entity.type
_entity.pdbx_description
1 polymer ?
#
loop_
_entity_poly.entity_id
_entity_poly.type
_entity_poly.pdbx_seq_one_letter_code
_entity_poly.pdbx_strand_id
1 'polypeptide(L)'
;MRTLENCIQFGTPLLLENVGEELDPSLEPLLLKQVFKQGGVNCIRLGESVIEYSSDFRFYISTKLRNPHYLPELATKVCLLNFMITPEGLEDQLLGIVVAKER
;
A
#
# COMPACT_ATOMS: atom_id res chain seq x y z
N MET A 1 -7.92 9.47 -10.03
CA MET A 1 -8.65 8.19 -9.87
C MET A 1 -8.53 7.25 -11.05
N ARG A 2 -8.64 7.69 -12.31
CA ARG A 2 -8.59 6.79 -13.49
C ARG A 2 -7.46 5.74 -13.50
N THR A 3 -6.25 6.11 -13.08
CA THR A 3 -5.13 5.17 -12.96
C THR A 3 -5.40 4.06 -11.94
N LEU A 4 -5.98 4.41 -10.79
CA LEU A 4 -6.36 3.45 -9.75
C LEU A 4 -7.46 2.50 -10.23
N GLU A 5 -8.49 3.04 -10.89
CA GLU A 5 -9.57 2.23 -11.47
C GLU A 5 -9.03 1.21 -12.48
N ASN A 6 -8.16 1.65 -13.39
CA ASN A 6 -7.50 0.77 -14.36
C ASN A 6 -6.64 -0.30 -13.66
N CYS A 7 -5.84 0.08 -12.67
CA CYS A 7 -5.01 -0.88 -11.94
C CYS A 7 -5.86 -1.95 -11.23
N ILE A 8 -6.99 -1.58 -10.64
CA ILE A 8 -7.94 -2.52 -10.01
C ILE A 8 -8.51 -3.47 -11.05
N GLN A 9 -8.94 -2.95 -12.20
CA GLN A 9 -9.55 -3.74 -13.26
C GLN A 9 -8.56 -4.73 -13.89
N PHE A 10 -7.33 -4.28 -14.18
CA PHE A 10 -6.32 -5.09 -14.85
C PHE A 10 -5.42 -5.89 -13.89
N GLY A 11 -5.59 -5.73 -12.58
CA GLY A 11 -4.76 -6.42 -11.58
C GLY A 11 -3.34 -5.86 -11.46
N THR A 12 -3.07 -4.67 -11.99
CA THR A 12 -1.74 -4.06 -11.93
C THR A 12 -1.46 -3.55 -10.52
N PRO A 13 -0.34 -3.92 -9.88
CA PRO A 13 0.05 -3.37 -8.58
C PRO A 13 0.15 -1.84 -8.62
N LEU A 14 -0.37 -1.18 -7.58
CA LEU A 14 -0.32 0.27 -7.44
C LEU A 14 0.33 0.66 -6.12
N LEU A 15 1.31 1.56 -6.19
CA LEU A 15 1.97 2.18 -5.04
C LEU A 15 1.50 3.63 -4.91
N LEU A 16 0.96 3.97 -3.73
CA LEU A 16 0.67 5.34 -3.34
C LEU A 16 1.83 5.85 -2.46
N GLU A 17 2.59 6.79 -2.99
CA GLU A 17 3.78 7.32 -2.33
C GLU A 17 3.52 8.61 -1.54
N ASN A 18 4.39 8.85 -0.55
CA ASN A 18 4.42 10.08 0.26
C ASN A 18 3.11 10.37 1.00
N VAL A 19 2.44 9.32 1.50
CA VAL A 19 1.24 9.49 2.32
C VAL A 19 1.59 10.15 3.65
N GLY A 20 0.78 11.12 4.04
CA GLY A 20 0.86 11.79 5.35
C GLY A 20 0.32 10.92 6.48
N GLU A 21 -0.23 11.56 7.51
CA GLU A 21 -0.89 10.85 8.63
C GLU A 21 -2.36 10.52 8.33
N GLU A 22 -2.94 11.20 7.33
CA GLU A 22 -4.32 11.01 6.89
C GLU A 22 -4.36 10.41 5.47
N LEU A 23 -5.38 9.57 5.22
CA LEU A 23 -5.70 9.02 3.92
C LEU A 23 -7.01 9.61 3.41
N ASP A 24 -7.11 9.73 2.09
CA ASP A 24 -8.35 10.15 1.43
C ASP A 24 -9.47 9.13 1.73
N PRO A 25 -10.62 9.53 2.29
CA PRO A 25 -11.75 8.66 2.57
C PRO A 25 -12.30 7.92 1.34
N SER A 26 -12.03 8.40 0.12
CA SER A 26 -12.38 7.67 -1.10
C SER A 26 -11.66 6.33 -1.23
N LEU A 27 -10.54 6.11 -0.53
CA LEU A 27 -9.81 4.84 -0.51
C LEU A 27 -10.40 3.82 0.47
N GLU A 28 -11.32 4.23 1.34
CA GLU A 28 -11.97 3.40 2.35
C GLU A 28 -12.48 2.04 1.81
N PRO A 29 -13.17 1.97 0.66
CA PRO A 29 -13.65 0.70 0.11
C PRO A 29 -12.50 -0.27 -0.22
N LEU A 30 -11.35 0.25 -0.67
CA LEU A 30 -10.16 -0.56 -0.97
C LEU A 30 -9.47 -1.05 0.29
N LEU A 31 -9.30 -0.17 1.29
CA LEU A 31 -8.66 -0.52 2.55
C LEU A 31 -9.45 -1.61 3.29
N LEU A 32 -10.78 -1.48 3.30
CA LEU A 32 -11.69 -2.45 3.90
C LEU A 32 -11.98 -3.68 3.02
N LYS A 33 -11.45 -3.73 1.79
CA LYS A 33 -11.74 -4.77 0.80
C LYS A 33 -13.24 -5.03 0.62
N GLN A 34 -14.02 -3.97 0.44
CA GLN A 34 -15.47 -4.00 0.23
C GLN A 34 -15.84 -4.50 -1.19
N VAL A 35 -15.35 -5.68 -1.54
CA VAL A 35 -15.63 -6.35 -2.81
C VAL A 35 -16.96 -7.06 -2.71
N PHE A 36 -17.81 -6.87 -3.70
CA PHE A 36 -19.12 -7.51 -3.82
C PHE A 36 -19.26 -8.20 -5.17
N LYS A 37 -20.22 -9.12 -5.30
CA LYS A 37 -20.52 -9.76 -6.59
C LYS A 37 -21.65 -9.05 -7.30
N GLN A 38 -21.45 -8.71 -8.57
CA GLN A 38 -22.47 -8.19 -9.46
C GLN A 38 -22.43 -8.96 -10.77
N GLY A 39 -23.55 -9.60 -11.13
CA GLY A 39 -23.60 -10.42 -12.37
C GLY A 39 -22.61 -11.58 -12.41
N GLY A 40 -22.17 -12.09 -11.24
CA GLY A 40 -21.18 -13.16 -11.14
C GLY A 40 -19.71 -12.70 -11.15
N VAL A 41 -19.47 -11.42 -11.42
CA VAL A 41 -18.13 -10.80 -11.40
C VAL A 41 -17.89 -10.10 -10.06
N ASN A 42 -16.66 -10.16 -9.54
CA ASN A 42 -16.28 -9.39 -8.36
C ASN A 42 -16.13 -7.93 -8.77
N CYS A 43 -16.73 -7.03 -8.02
CA CYS A 43 -16.69 -5.59 -8.24
C CYS A 43 -16.39 -4.85 -6.94
N ILE A 44 -15.89 -3.64 -7.05
CA ILE A 44 -15.72 -2.71 -5.95
C ILE A 44 -16.30 -1.35 -6.33
N ARG A 45 -16.86 -0.64 -5.34
CA ARG A 45 -17.40 0.71 -5.54
C ARG A 45 -16.38 1.72 -5.02
N LEU A 46 -15.94 2.62 -5.88
CA LEU A 46 -15.05 3.74 -5.56
C LEU A 46 -15.76 5.03 -5.94
N GLY A 47 -16.28 5.73 -4.92
CA GLY A 47 -17.16 6.87 -5.12
C GLY A 47 -18.43 6.50 -5.90
N GLU A 48 -18.60 7.13 -7.07
CA GLU A 48 -19.72 6.89 -7.98
C GLU A 48 -19.46 5.72 -8.94
N SER A 49 -18.20 5.30 -9.12
CA SER A 49 -17.79 4.27 -10.07
C SER A 49 -17.94 2.86 -9.47
N VAL A 50 -18.49 1.93 -10.25
CA VAL A 50 -18.40 0.48 -9.98
C VAL A 50 -17.39 -0.12 -10.95
N ILE A 51 -16.36 -0.76 -10.40
CA ILE A 51 -15.20 -1.24 -11.15
C ILE A 51 -15.07 -2.74 -10.92
N GLU A 52 -14.82 -3.50 -11.99
CA GLU A 52 -14.49 -4.93 -11.87
C GLU A 52 -13.20 -5.09 -11.07
N TYR A 53 -13.22 -5.99 -10.09
CA TYR A 53 -12.12 -6.21 -9.17
C TYR A 53 -11.32 -7.44 -9.57
N SER A 54 -10.06 -7.23 -10.00
CA SER A 54 -9.11 -8.31 -10.22
C SER A 54 -8.54 -8.82 -8.89
N SER A 55 -8.48 -10.14 -8.72
CA SER A 55 -7.84 -10.79 -7.57
C SER A 55 -6.32 -10.59 -7.51
N ASP A 56 -5.71 -10.23 -8.64
CA ASP A 56 -4.26 -10.03 -8.74
C ASP A 56 -3.84 -8.62 -8.31
N PHE A 57 -4.80 -7.71 -8.16
CA PHE A 57 -4.55 -6.35 -7.75
C PHE A 57 -3.88 -6.28 -6.37
N ARG A 58 -2.81 -5.50 -6.28
CA ARG A 58 -2.10 -5.20 -5.03
C ARG A 58 -2.03 -3.69 -4.83
N PHE A 59 -2.37 -3.24 -3.63
CA PHE A 59 -2.28 -1.84 -3.24
C PHE A 59 -1.25 -1.67 -2.14
N TYR A 60 -0.25 -0.84 -2.41
CA TYR A 60 0.83 -0.51 -1.49
C TYR A 60 0.79 0.97 -1.16
N ILE A 61 1.13 1.30 0.08
CA ILE A 61 1.22 2.67 0.55
C ILE A 61 2.61 2.86 1.15
N SER A 62 3.27 3.97 0.84
CA SER A 62 4.54 4.35 1.46
C SER A 62 4.46 5.76 2.06
N THR A 63 5.14 5.92 3.19
CA THR A 63 5.36 7.22 3.83
C THR A 63 6.85 7.41 4.07
N LYS A 64 7.29 8.67 4.09
CA LYS A 64 8.66 9.06 4.47
C LYS A 64 8.72 9.63 5.90
N LEU A 65 7.59 9.69 6.59
CA LEU A 65 7.53 10.15 7.97
C LEU A 65 8.24 9.13 8.87
N ARG A 66 9.19 9.60 9.68
CA ARG A 66 9.95 8.71 10.59
C ARG A 66 9.08 8.12 11.70
N ASN A 67 8.13 8.89 12.20
CA ASN A 67 7.25 8.51 13.29
C ASN A 67 5.83 9.07 13.05
N PRO A 68 5.10 8.54 12.06
CA PRO A 68 3.74 8.97 11.77
C PRO A 68 2.78 8.55 12.89
N HIS A 69 1.93 9.45 13.35
CA HIS A 69 0.88 9.14 14.32
C HIS A 69 -0.42 8.78 13.59
N TYR A 70 -0.48 7.54 13.08
CA TYR A 70 -1.71 7.03 12.48
C TYR A 70 -2.79 6.81 13.54
N LEU A 71 -4.01 7.26 13.24
CA LEU A 71 -5.17 6.97 14.07
C LEU A 71 -5.37 5.44 14.17
N PRO A 72 -5.82 4.92 15.32
CA PRO A 72 -6.08 3.48 15.49
C PRO A 72 -7.01 2.92 14.42
N GLU A 73 -7.96 3.73 13.95
CA GLU A 73 -8.87 3.39 12.87
C GLU A 73 -8.15 3.04 11.56
N LEU A 74 -7.07 3.77 11.22
CA LEU A 74 -6.27 3.45 10.05
C LEU A 74 -5.38 2.22 10.31
N ALA A 75 -4.77 2.15 11.50
CA ALA A 75 -3.87 1.06 11.87
C ALA A 75 -4.55 -0.33 11.90
N THR A 76 -5.87 -0.39 12.06
CA THR A 76 -6.62 -1.66 11.97
C THR A 76 -7.00 -2.06 10.54
N LYS A 77 -7.07 -1.10 9.61
CA LYS A 77 -7.47 -1.34 8.21
C LYS A 77 -6.30 -1.81 7.34
N VAL A 78 -5.07 -1.40 7.68
CA VAL A 78 -3.87 -1.70 6.89
C VAL A 78 -2.85 -2.52 7.68
N CYS A 79 -2.01 -3.25 6.95
CA CYS A 79 -0.82 -3.87 7.55
C CYS A 79 0.32 -2.86 7.53
N LEU A 80 0.74 -2.39 8.70
CA LEU A 80 1.87 -1.48 8.84
C LEU A 80 3.19 -2.28 8.85
N LEU A 81 4.09 -1.90 7.96
CA LEU A 81 5.45 -2.44 7.89
C LEU A 81 6.45 -1.33 8.21
N ASN A 82 7.33 -1.57 9.17
CA ASN A 82 8.38 -0.62 9.53
C ASN A 82 9.67 -0.94 8.76
N PHE A 83 10.11 0.00 7.93
CA PHE A 83 11.36 -0.09 7.17
C PHE A 83 12.51 0.74 7.78
N MET A 84 12.36 1.20 9.02
CA MET A 84 13.42 1.91 9.73
C MET A 84 14.63 1.00 9.91
N ILE A 85 15.79 1.45 9.45
CA ILE A 85 17.06 0.76 9.64
C ILE A 85 17.57 1.07 11.05
N THR A 86 17.93 0.04 11.81
CA THR A 86 18.63 0.19 13.09
C THR A 86 20.12 0.50 12.85
N PRO A 87 20.80 1.23 13.75
CA PRO A 87 22.24 1.48 13.60
C PRO A 87 23.06 0.19 13.39
N GLU A 88 22.74 -0.86 14.16
CA GLU A 88 23.34 -2.18 14.04
C GLU A 88 23.11 -2.80 12.64
N GLY A 89 21.86 -2.77 12.16
CA GLY A 89 21.53 -3.28 10.82
C GLY A 89 22.19 -2.48 9.70
N LEU A 90 22.44 -1.19 9.89
CA LEU A 90 23.20 -0.37 8.95
C LEU A 90 24.69 -0.74 8.96
N GLU A 91 25.27 -0.95 10.14
CA GLU A 91 26.67 -1.34 10.29
C GLU A 91 26.94 -2.68 9.60
N ASP A 92 26.08 -3.68 9.82
CA ASP A 92 26.16 -4.98 9.16
C ASP A 92 26.06 -4.87 7.63
N GLN A 93 25.15 -4.04 7.12
CA GLN A 93 25.01 -3.80 5.69
C GLN A 93 26.26 -3.15 5.09
N LEU A 94 26.82 -2.15 5.78
CA LEU A 94 28.04 -1.47 5.33
C LEU A 94 29.25 -2.41 5.39
N LEU A 95 29.38 -3.21 6.44
CA LEU A 95 30.44 -4.21 6.58
C LEU A 95 30.39 -5.21 5.42
N GLY A 96 29.20 -5.72 5.07
CA GLY A 96 29.02 -6.62 3.93
C GLY A 96 29.49 -6.00 2.60
N ILE A 97 29.20 -4.71 2.38
CA ILE A 97 29.64 -3.98 1.18
C ILE A 97 31.16 -3.81 1.16
N VAL A 98 31.78 -3.47 2.30
CA VAL A 98 33.24 -3.30 2.40
C VAL A 98 33.96 -4.62 2.13
N VAL A 99 33.55 -5.70 2.80
CA VAL A 99 34.15 -7.03 2.62
C VAL A 99 34.03 -7.53 1.18
N ALA A 100 32.90 -7.26 0.51
CA ALA A 100 32.70 -7.63 -0.89
C ALA A 100 33.60 -6.84 -1.86
N LYS A 101 34.04 -5.64 -1.48
CA LYS A 101 34.85 -4.75 -2.32
C LYS A 101 36.36 -4.91 -2.08
N GLU A 102 36.76 -5.45 -0.93
CA GLU A 102 38.14 -5.76 -0.58
C GLU A 102 38.62 -7.15 -1.05
N ARG A 103 37.73 -7.96 -1.65
CA ARG A 103 38.04 -9.26 -2.27
C ARG A 103 37.99 -9.16 -3.79
#